data_AF-A0A920H031-F1
#
_entry.id   AF-A0A920H031-F1
#
_cell.length_a   1.000
_cell.length_b   1.000
_cell.length_c   1.000
_cell.angle_alpha   90.00
_cell.angle_beta   90.00
_cell.angle_gamma   90.00
#
_symmetry.space_group_name_H-M   'P 1'
#
loop_
_entity.id
_entity.type
_entity.pdbx_description
1 polymer ?
#
loop_
_entity_poly.entity_id
_entity_poly.type
_entity_poly.pdbx_seq_one_letter_code
_entity_poly.pdbx_strand_id
1 'polypeptide(L)'
;MARQATFQKAINEALEQEMERDSSVVVMGEDVAGGTHTEGDSDAWGGPMGVTQGLYTKFGDRVMDTPISESAFIGAAVGAATCGLRPVAETHVRRFHGSLF
;
A
#
# COMPACT_ATOMS: atom_id res chain seq x y z
N MET A 1 23.57 -3.56 20.33
CA MET A 1 23.04 -2.21 20.03
C MET A 1 21.65 -2.40 19.43
N ALA A 2 20.63 -1.72 19.96
CA ALA A 2 19.30 -1.77 19.37
C ALA A 2 19.29 -0.98 18.04
N ARG A 3 18.61 -1.49 17.02
CA ARG A 3 18.49 -0.85 15.71
C ARG A 3 17.52 0.33 15.80
N GLN A 4 17.92 1.50 15.30
CA GLN A 4 17.09 2.71 15.30
C GLN A 4 16.58 3.00 13.89
N ALA A 5 15.27 3.17 13.74
CA ALA A 5 14.60 3.49 12.48
C ALA A 5 13.49 4.51 12.72
N THR A 6 13.13 5.27 11.68
CA THR A 6 11.91 6.09 11.70
C THR A 6 10.69 5.18 11.58
N PHE A 7 9.52 5.63 12.03
CA PHE A 7 8.28 4.86 11.88
C PHE A 7 7.99 4.51 10.41
N GLN A 8 8.16 5.48 9.52
CA GLN A 8 8.02 5.29 8.07
C GLN A 8 8.89 4.14 7.56
N LYS A 9 10.19 4.16 7.91
CA LYS A 9 11.14 3.13 7.49
C LYS A 9 10.85 1.77 8.10
N ALA A 10 10.44 1.73 9.38
CA ALA A 10 10.10 0.49 10.05
C ALA A 10 8.85 -0.18 9.43
N ILE A 11 7.86 0.60 9.03
CA ILE A 11 6.65 0.08 8.35
C ILE A 11 7.01 -0.41 6.94
N ASN A 12 7.75 0.40 6.16
CA ASN A 12 8.20 0.02 4.82
C ASN A 12 8.95 -1.33 4.83
N GLU A 13 9.90 -1.50 5.74
CA GLU A 13 10.68 -2.74 5.86
C GLU A 13 9.83 -3.94 6.30
N ALA A 14 8.83 -3.72 7.15
CA ALA A 14 7.90 -4.78 7.54
C ALA A 14 7.03 -5.22 6.35
N LEU A 15 6.55 -4.27 5.54
CA LEU A 15 5.81 -4.57 4.31
C LEU A 15 6.68 -5.31 3.31
N GLU A 16 7.91 -4.84 3.08
CA GLU A 16 8.87 -5.47 2.18
C GLU A 16 9.16 -6.92 2.59
N GLN A 17 9.43 -7.17 3.86
CA GLN A 17 9.72 -8.51 4.39
C GLN A 17 8.52 -9.46 4.23
N GLU A 18 7.30 -9.00 4.54
CA GLU A 18 6.11 -9.84 4.39
C GLU A 18 5.75 -10.09 2.92
N MET A 19 5.96 -9.11 2.04
CA MET A 19 5.75 -9.27 0.59
C MET A 19 6.79 -10.20 -0.06
N GLU A 20 8.02 -10.24 0.44
CA GLU A 20 9.03 -11.24 0.05
C GLU A 20 8.67 -12.64 0.57
N ARG A 21 8.20 -12.72 1.82
CA ARG A 21 7.91 -13.98 2.49
C ARG A 21 6.68 -14.68 1.92
N ASP A 22 5.66 -13.92 1.55
CA ASP A 22 4.37 -14.43 1.13
C ASP A 22 3.89 -13.72 -0.15
N SER A 23 3.81 -14.48 -1.25
CA SER A 23 3.38 -13.97 -2.56
C SER A 23 1.89 -13.58 -2.60
N SER A 24 1.10 -14.00 -1.61
CA SER A 24 -0.32 -13.62 -1.50
C SER A 24 -0.51 -12.23 -0.90
N VAL A 25 0.53 -11.62 -0.32
CA VAL A 25 0.48 -10.25 0.22
C VAL A 25 0.47 -9.25 -0.93
N VAL A 26 -0.51 -8.35 -0.91
CA VAL A 26 -0.63 -7.26 -1.87
C VAL A 26 -0.84 -5.95 -1.12
N VAL A 27 -0.32 -4.86 -1.63
CA VAL A 27 -0.52 -3.51 -1.09
C VAL A 27 -1.45 -2.77 -2.02
N MET A 28 -2.48 -2.14 -1.47
CA MET A 28 -3.41 -1.34 -2.26
C MET A 28 -3.85 -0.10 -1.49
N GLY A 29 -4.07 1.00 -2.18
CA GLY A 29 -4.51 2.23 -1.55
C GLY A 29 -4.39 3.41 -2.49
N GLU A 30 -4.76 4.57 -1.99
CA GLU A 30 -4.68 5.82 -2.74
C GLU A 30 -3.22 6.28 -2.84
N ASP A 31 -2.72 6.40 -4.07
CA ASP A 31 -1.36 6.84 -4.42
C ASP A 31 -0.21 5.99 -3.84
N VAL A 32 -0.46 4.75 -3.42
CA VAL A 32 0.55 3.84 -2.82
C VAL A 32 1.67 3.47 -3.78
N ALA A 33 1.41 3.39 -5.08
CA ALA A 33 2.45 3.12 -6.05
C ALA A 33 3.20 4.41 -6.44
N GLY A 34 2.65 5.59 -6.12
CA GLY A 34 3.40 6.84 -6.15
C GLY A 34 3.62 7.46 -7.52
N GLY A 35 2.77 7.14 -8.51
CA GLY A 35 2.83 7.74 -9.86
C GLY A 35 2.63 6.77 -11.03
N THR A 36 2.04 5.59 -10.79
CA THR A 36 1.82 4.62 -11.88
C THR A 36 1.04 5.25 -13.04
N HIS A 37 1.44 4.90 -14.27
CA HIS A 37 0.87 5.42 -15.51
C HIS A 37 1.08 6.92 -15.80
N THR A 38 2.03 7.60 -15.13
CA THR A 38 2.47 8.96 -15.47
C THR A 38 3.83 8.98 -16.20
N GLU A 39 4.11 10.02 -16.99
CA GLU A 39 5.44 10.21 -17.61
C GLU A 39 6.46 10.55 -16.51
N GLY A 40 7.29 9.59 -16.11
CA GLY A 40 8.27 9.78 -15.04
C GLY A 40 8.66 8.49 -14.30
N ASP A 41 9.14 8.66 -13.06
CA ASP A 41 9.42 7.52 -12.17
C ASP A 41 8.11 6.90 -11.69
N SER A 42 7.99 5.58 -11.84
CA SER A 42 6.78 4.84 -11.49
C SER A 42 6.53 4.78 -9.98
N ASP A 43 7.54 5.12 -9.19
CA ASP A 43 7.55 5.13 -7.71
C ASP A 43 8.09 6.47 -7.17
N ALA A 44 7.70 7.58 -7.82
CA ALA A 44 8.29 8.89 -7.58
C ALA A 44 8.09 9.40 -6.14
N TRP A 45 6.97 9.05 -5.50
CA TRP A 45 6.61 9.55 -4.17
C TRP A 45 6.56 8.46 -3.09
N GLY A 46 6.36 7.18 -3.44
CA GLY A 46 6.31 6.08 -2.49
C GLY A 46 5.15 6.16 -1.49
N GLY A 47 3.97 6.56 -1.97
CA GLY A 47 2.82 6.82 -1.11
C GLY A 47 2.86 8.20 -0.44
N PRO A 48 1.73 8.72 0.04
CA PRO A 48 1.56 10.12 0.47
C PRO A 48 2.51 10.52 1.61
N MET A 49 2.87 9.53 2.44
CA MET A 49 3.80 9.65 3.57
C MET A 49 5.17 9.00 3.30
N GLY A 50 5.44 8.55 2.07
CA GLY A 50 6.67 7.87 1.67
C GLY A 50 6.84 6.47 2.27
N VAL A 51 5.78 5.84 2.78
CA VAL A 51 5.83 4.54 3.48
C VAL A 51 5.98 3.37 2.50
N THR A 52 5.47 3.49 1.28
CA THR A 52 5.50 2.43 0.26
C THR A 52 6.61 2.61 -0.77
N GLN A 53 7.53 3.56 -0.53
CA GLN A 53 8.66 3.83 -1.41
C GLN A 53 9.48 2.58 -1.72
N GLY A 54 9.75 2.35 -3.00
CA GLY A 54 10.52 1.22 -3.52
C GLY A 54 9.74 -0.09 -3.65
N LEU A 55 8.52 -0.18 -3.08
CA LEU A 55 7.73 -1.41 -3.13
C LEU A 55 7.18 -1.67 -4.54
N TYR A 56 6.76 -0.62 -5.27
CA TYR A 56 6.25 -0.81 -6.63
C TYR A 56 7.39 -1.24 -7.57
N THR A 57 8.57 -0.64 -7.46
CA THR A 57 9.74 -1.06 -8.24
C THR A 57 10.11 -2.54 -7.99
N LYS A 58 9.91 -3.04 -6.77
CA LYS A 58 10.30 -4.39 -6.36
C LYS A 58 9.23 -5.45 -6.65
N PHE A 59 7.96 -5.12 -6.46
CA PHE A 59 6.85 -6.09 -6.49
C PHE A 59 5.83 -5.85 -7.62
N GLY A 60 5.96 -4.75 -8.37
CA GLY A 60 5.14 -4.42 -9.54
C GLY A 60 3.65 -4.42 -9.23
N ASP A 61 2.89 -5.21 -9.99
CA ASP A 61 1.42 -5.33 -9.92
C ASP A 61 0.85 -5.74 -8.56
N ARG A 62 1.70 -6.10 -7.59
CA ARG A 62 1.30 -6.36 -6.20
C ARG A 62 1.16 -5.09 -5.36
N VAL A 63 1.54 -3.94 -5.90
CA VAL A 63 1.34 -2.61 -5.30
C VAL A 63 0.42 -1.83 -6.24
N MET A 64 -0.82 -1.59 -5.82
CA MET A 64 -1.89 -1.12 -6.69
C MET A 64 -2.50 0.19 -6.20
N ASP A 65 -2.48 1.21 -7.06
CA ASP A 65 -3.24 2.43 -6.82
C ASP A 65 -4.75 2.17 -6.93
N THR A 66 -5.51 2.73 -6.00
CA THR A 66 -6.97 2.62 -5.95
C THR A 66 -7.64 3.96 -6.21
N PRO A 67 -8.89 3.98 -6.72
CA PRO A 67 -9.68 5.22 -6.78
C PRO A 67 -9.86 5.85 -5.39
N ILE A 68 -10.14 7.16 -5.35
CA ILE A 68 -10.49 7.93 -4.15
C ILE A 68 -11.89 7.55 -3.66
N SER A 69 -12.05 6.28 -3.30
CA SER A 69 -13.28 5.69 -2.83
C SER A 69 -12.95 4.56 -1.86
N GLU A 70 -12.80 4.93 -0.61
CA GLU A 70 -12.37 4.07 0.50
C GLU A 70 -13.30 2.90 0.69
N SER A 71 -14.62 3.13 0.64
CA SER A 71 -15.59 2.03 0.76
C SER A 71 -15.44 1.00 -0.36
N ALA A 72 -15.11 1.44 -1.59
CA ALA A 72 -14.95 0.55 -2.72
C ALA A 72 -13.68 -0.30 -2.61
N PHE A 73 -12.51 0.32 -2.35
CA PHE A 73 -11.27 -0.45 -2.29
C PHE A 73 -11.12 -1.26 -1.00
N ILE A 74 -11.72 -0.82 0.12
CA ILE A 74 -11.82 -1.65 1.32
C ILE A 74 -12.72 -2.86 1.04
N GLY A 75 -13.84 -2.69 0.35
CA GLY A 75 -14.67 -3.80 -0.11
C GLY A 75 -13.90 -4.76 -1.03
N ALA A 76 -13.11 -4.23 -1.96
CA ALA A 76 -12.24 -5.02 -2.83
C ALA A 76 -11.16 -5.78 -2.04
N ALA A 77 -10.55 -5.15 -1.03
CA ALA A 77 -9.58 -5.78 -0.13
C ALA A 77 -10.23 -6.93 0.65
N VAL A 78 -11.45 -6.75 1.16
CA VAL A 78 -12.20 -7.85 1.80
C VAL A 78 -12.45 -8.99 0.82
N GLY A 79 -12.90 -8.69 -0.40
CA GLY A 79 -13.09 -9.68 -1.45
C GLY A 79 -11.80 -10.44 -1.78
N ALA A 80 -10.70 -9.72 -1.99
CA ALA A 80 -9.38 -10.30 -2.24
C ALA A 80 -8.92 -11.21 -1.08
N ALA A 81 -9.16 -10.80 0.16
CA ALA A 81 -8.86 -11.60 1.34
C ALA A 81 -9.67 -12.91 1.37
N THR A 82 -10.96 -12.85 1.02
CA THR A 82 -11.81 -14.06 0.91
C THR A 82 -11.38 -15.00 -0.22
N CYS A 83 -10.75 -14.46 -1.27
CA CYS A 83 -10.18 -15.23 -2.38
C CYS A 83 -8.78 -15.79 -2.10
N GLY A 84 -8.24 -15.58 -0.89
CA GLY A 84 -6.96 -16.14 -0.46
C GLY A 84 -5.75 -15.21 -0.60
N LEU A 85 -5.95 -13.94 -1.00
CA LEU A 85 -4.90 -12.92 -0.90
C LEU A 85 -4.82 -12.37 0.53
N ARG A 86 -3.76 -11.61 0.81
CA ARG A 86 -3.52 -10.95 2.10
C ARG A 86 -3.31 -9.45 1.86
N PRO A 87 -4.38 -8.69 1.56
CA PRO A 87 -4.26 -7.29 1.21
C PRO A 87 -3.93 -6.43 2.42
N VAL A 88 -2.95 -5.54 2.26
CA VAL A 88 -2.66 -4.42 3.13
C VAL A 88 -3.23 -3.17 2.47
N ALA A 89 -4.34 -2.66 3.01
CA ALA A 89 -5.03 -1.51 2.48
C ALA A 89 -4.57 -0.21 3.18
N GLU A 90 -4.00 0.73 2.43
CA GLU A 90 -3.61 2.05 2.94
C GLU A 90 -4.70 3.09 2.66
N THR A 91 -5.05 3.87 3.69
CA THR A 91 -5.98 5.00 3.58
C THR A 91 -5.26 6.30 3.95
N HIS A 92 -5.39 7.35 3.16
CA HIS A 92 -4.73 8.65 3.38
C HIS A 92 -4.98 9.25 4.77
N VAL A 93 -6.24 9.32 5.21
CA VAL A 93 -6.59 9.90 6.51
C VAL A 93 -7.79 9.20 7.13
N ARG A 94 -7.71 8.94 8.46
CA ARG A 94 -8.79 8.29 9.23
C ARG A 94 -10.15 9.00 9.11
N ARG A 95 -10.19 10.29 8.73
CA ARG A 95 -11.43 11.09 8.64
C ARG A 95 -12.40 10.68 7.54
N PHE A 96 -11.99 9.87 6.55
CA PHE A 96 -12.90 9.49 5.46
C PHE A 96 -13.74 8.23 5.72
N HIS A 97 -13.44 7.47 6.78
CA HIS A 97 -14.31 6.37 7.25
C HIS A 97 -15.66 6.87 7.83
N GLY A 98 -15.90 8.19 7.84
CA GLY A 98 -17.12 8.82 8.35
C GLY A 98 -18.32 8.79 7.42
N SER A 99 -18.22 8.30 6.18
CA SER A 99 -19.37 8.18 5.27
C SER A 99 -20.35 7.04 5.62
N LEU A 100 -20.12 6.34 6.74
CA LEU A 100 -21.07 5.39 7.32
C LEU A 100 -22.05 5.98 8.33
N PHE A 101 -22.00 7.29 8.65
CA PHE A 101 -23.10 8.05 9.28
C PHE A 101 -23.03 9.54 8.95
#